data_AF-A0A1F7YH37-F1
#
_entry.id   AF-A0A1F7YH37-F1
#
_cell.length_a   1.000
_cell.length_b   1.000
_cell.length_c   1.000
_cell.angle_alpha   90.00
_cell.angle_beta   90.00
_cell.angle_gamma   90.00
#
_symmetry.space_group_name_H-M   'P 1'
#
loop_
_entity.id
_entity.type
_entity.pdbx_description
1 polymer ?
#
loop_
_entity_poly.entity_id
_entity_poly.type
_entity_poly.pdbx_seq_one_letter_code
_entity_poly.pdbx_strand_id
1 'polypeptide(L)'
;MSKTAPKIEFEGLRSKLKLKKLEAQNLFVEKYPQAFDVSNLRRRSSQLLGAGILTGTLFLAIPNVDLKSLPPPNQEVKNVEISSLTKSLSGILPDRVRPLTHDEEKKVEQILQNNLNIKAKATLEGEHLNTTYGIIGAEQHLARFPGDSTNYHGQGIILREGMAPGLGAWGYFASSKEKLTQDLEEKEKWYAVVQTLYLESWNRRFPYLRDWYKYRKVLIVNTKNGNAVVADVADSGPAAWTGKHFGGSPEVMQYLGGERYKKGSVLVFFVDDPENKIPLGPVYYNYKEI
;
A
#
# COMPACT_ATOMS: atom_id res chain seq x y z
N MET A 1 -31.93 -43.53 29.37
CA MET A 1 -31.92 -42.17 29.95
C MET A 1 -30.75 -41.41 29.34
N SER A 2 -31.00 -40.49 28.41
CA SER A 2 -29.95 -39.68 27.76
C SER A 2 -30.09 -38.24 28.23
N LYS A 3 -29.06 -37.71 28.90
CA LYS A 3 -28.98 -36.31 29.35
C LYS A 3 -28.51 -35.45 28.17
N THR A 4 -29.39 -34.61 27.64
CA THR A 4 -29.05 -33.59 26.64
C THR A 4 -28.34 -32.42 27.31
N ALA A 5 -27.19 -32.02 26.75
CA ALA A 5 -26.37 -30.89 27.22
C ALA A 5 -27.11 -29.53 27.07
N PRO A 6 -26.86 -28.54 27.95
CA PRO A 6 -27.57 -27.27 27.93
C PRO A 6 -27.15 -26.41 26.72
N LYS A 7 -28.14 -25.95 25.95
CA LYS A 7 -27.95 -24.95 24.89
C LYS A 7 -27.44 -23.65 25.52
N ILE A 8 -26.24 -23.23 25.14
CA ILE A 8 -25.68 -21.93 25.54
C ILE A 8 -26.50 -20.84 24.85
N GLU A 9 -27.21 -20.05 25.65
CA GLU A 9 -28.10 -18.99 25.17
C GLU A 9 -27.27 -17.77 24.74
N PHE A 10 -27.18 -17.58 23.42
CA PHE A 10 -26.28 -16.61 22.78
C PHE A 10 -26.50 -15.16 23.25
N GLU A 11 -27.75 -14.83 23.61
CA GLU A 11 -28.10 -13.51 24.15
C GLU A 11 -27.52 -13.27 25.56
N GLY A 12 -27.49 -14.30 26.40
CA GLY A 12 -26.90 -14.21 27.74
C GLY A 12 -25.39 -13.95 27.68
N LEU A 13 -24.69 -14.57 26.72
CA LEU A 13 -23.27 -14.34 26.49
C LEU A 13 -23.02 -12.91 25.99
N ARG A 14 -23.82 -12.43 25.03
CA ARG A 14 -23.70 -11.08 24.47
C ARG A 14 -23.93 -10.00 25.53
N SER A 15 -24.90 -10.19 26.41
CA SER A 15 -25.19 -9.26 27.50
C SER A 15 -24.07 -9.22 28.54
N LYS A 16 -23.49 -10.38 28.89
CA LYS A 16 -22.31 -10.45 29.77
C LYS A 16 -21.08 -9.76 29.17
N LEU A 17 -20.83 -9.93 27.88
CA LEU A 17 -19.71 -9.26 27.20
C LEU A 17 -19.89 -7.75 27.14
N LYS A 18 -21.12 -7.26 26.93
CA LYS A 18 -21.41 -5.81 26.98
C LYS A 18 -21.15 -5.22 28.38
N LEU A 19 -21.59 -5.91 29.43
CA LEU A 19 -21.33 -5.49 30.81
C LEU A 19 -19.83 -5.46 31.12
N LYS A 20 -19.10 -6.51 30.72
CA LYS A 20 -17.64 -6.57 30.91
C LYS A 20 -16.89 -5.48 30.13
N LYS A 21 -17.36 -5.12 28.94
CA LYS A 21 -16.81 -3.99 28.17
C LYS A 21 -17.01 -2.66 28.91
N LEU A 22 -18.19 -2.43 29.46
CA LEU A 22 -18.49 -1.21 30.22
C LEU A 22 -17.69 -1.13 31.53
N GLU A 23 -17.57 -2.25 32.27
CA GLU A 23 -16.70 -2.33 33.45
C GLU A 23 -15.24 -2.01 33.12
N ALA A 24 -14.71 -2.59 32.03
CA ALA A 24 -13.34 -2.34 31.60
C ALA A 24 -13.10 -0.88 31.18
N GLN A 25 -14.09 -0.26 30.51
CA GLN A 25 -14.03 1.16 30.14
C GLN A 25 -14.02 2.05 31.38
N ASN A 26 -14.91 1.80 32.35
CA ASN A 26 -14.98 2.58 33.58
C ASN A 26 -13.70 2.43 34.41
N LEU A 27 -13.19 1.21 34.57
CA LEU A 27 -11.91 0.95 35.26
C LEU A 27 -10.73 1.64 34.56
N PHE A 28 -10.75 1.72 33.24
CA PHE A 28 -9.70 2.41 32.48
C PHE A 28 -9.75 3.92 32.70
N VAL A 29 -10.94 4.52 32.70
CA VAL A 29 -11.11 5.96 32.97
C VAL A 29 -10.73 6.29 34.41
N GLU A 30 -11.13 5.45 35.37
CA GLU A 30 -10.82 5.64 36.79
C GLU A 30 -9.33 5.48 37.09
N LYS A 31 -8.66 4.51 36.46
CA LYS A 31 -7.24 4.23 36.68
C LYS A 31 -6.32 5.17 35.90
N TYR A 32 -6.80 5.74 34.78
CA TYR A 32 -6.04 6.62 33.91
C TYR A 32 -6.82 7.90 33.55
N PRO A 33 -7.23 8.74 34.53
CA PRO A 33 -8.05 9.93 34.28
C PRO A 33 -7.32 10.97 33.40
N GLN A 34 -5.99 10.92 33.39
CA GLN A 34 -5.10 11.80 32.61
C GLN A 34 -4.96 11.40 31.13
N ALA A 35 -5.57 10.28 30.70
CA ALA A 35 -5.55 9.82 29.30
C ALA A 35 -6.53 10.59 28.40
N PHE A 36 -7.45 11.37 28.98
CA PHE A 36 -8.47 12.15 28.25
C PHE A 36 -8.16 13.64 28.16
N ASP A 37 -6.99 14.08 28.63
CA ASP A 37 -6.52 15.46 28.43
C ASP A 37 -5.88 15.61 27.04
N VAL A 38 -6.65 16.21 26.13
CA VAL A 38 -6.36 16.34 24.70
C VAL A 38 -5.17 17.28 24.44
N SER A 39 -4.76 18.08 25.44
CA SER A 39 -3.72 19.11 25.30
C SER A 39 -2.29 18.55 25.15
N ASN A 40 -2.05 17.27 25.49
CA ASN A 40 -0.71 16.67 25.53
C ASN A 40 -0.55 15.37 24.71
N LEU A 41 -1.50 15.07 23.83
CA LEU A 41 -1.51 13.86 22.97
C LEU A 41 -0.27 13.68 22.10
N ARG A 42 0.34 14.78 21.64
CA ARG A 42 1.53 14.74 20.77
C ARG A 42 2.82 14.36 21.50
N ARG A 43 2.88 14.55 22.82
CA ARG A 43 4.09 14.32 23.64
C ARG A 43 4.10 12.96 24.33
N ARG A 44 2.93 12.31 24.49
CA ARG A 44 2.80 11.00 25.14
C ARG A 44 2.65 9.82 24.17
N SER A 45 2.33 10.07 22.89
CA SER A 45 2.31 9.03 21.86
C SER A 45 3.68 8.41 21.61
N SER A 46 4.75 9.20 21.69
CA SER A 46 6.14 8.70 21.58
C SER A 46 6.55 7.78 22.75
N GLN A 47 5.94 7.92 23.92
CA GLN A 47 6.20 7.04 25.08
C GLN A 47 5.30 5.78 25.10
N LEU A 48 4.16 5.80 24.40
CA LEU A 48 3.26 4.64 24.29
C LEU A 48 3.57 3.75 23.07
N LEU A 49 4.27 4.26 22.06
CA LEU A 49 4.71 3.46 20.89
C LEU A 49 5.88 2.52 21.20
N GLY A 50 6.59 2.73 22.32
CA GLY A 50 7.66 1.84 22.82
C GLY A 50 7.16 0.63 23.62
N ALA A 51 5.87 0.55 23.94
CA ALA A 51 5.27 -0.56 24.64
C ALA A 51 4.31 -1.29 23.69
N GLY A 52 4.81 -2.33 23.03
CA GLY A 52 3.95 -3.25 22.29
C GLY A 52 2.90 -3.85 23.23
N ILE A 53 1.65 -3.41 23.13
CA ILE A 53 0.51 -4.09 23.72
C ILE A 53 -0.48 -4.46 22.62
N LEU A 54 -0.52 -5.77 22.42
CA LEU A 54 -1.33 -6.55 21.51
C LEU A 54 -2.82 -6.52 21.88
N THR A 55 -3.65 -6.65 20.86
CA THR A 55 -4.78 -7.60 20.78
C THR A 55 -5.52 -7.87 22.10
N GLY A 56 -6.59 -7.11 22.36
CA GLY A 56 -7.56 -7.44 23.39
C GLY A 56 -8.36 -8.69 23.01
N THR A 57 -7.99 -9.86 23.58
CA THR A 57 -8.88 -10.84 24.27
C THR A 57 -8.31 -12.28 24.42
N LEU A 58 -7.02 -12.54 24.17
CA LEU A 58 -6.44 -13.87 24.44
C LEU A 58 -5.49 -14.00 25.64
N PHE A 59 -5.35 -12.97 26.49
CA PHE A 59 -4.58 -13.07 27.73
C PHE A 59 -5.45 -13.38 28.95
N LEU A 60 -6.00 -14.59 28.99
CA LEU A 60 -6.45 -15.21 30.23
C LEU A 60 -5.88 -16.63 30.32
N ALA A 61 -4.55 -16.73 30.47
CA ALA A 61 -3.88 -17.83 31.17
C ALA A 61 -2.35 -17.73 31.01
N ILE A 62 -1.67 -16.92 31.84
CA ILE A 62 -0.29 -17.24 32.24
C ILE A 62 -0.12 -16.82 33.70
N PRO A 63 0.05 -17.75 34.65
CA PRO A 63 0.40 -17.40 36.02
C PRO A 63 1.91 -17.12 36.12
N ASN A 64 2.26 -16.04 36.83
CA ASN A 64 3.56 -15.72 37.42
C ASN A 64 4.81 -15.87 36.53
N VAL A 65 5.18 -14.82 35.82
CA VAL A 65 6.55 -14.66 35.28
C VAL A 65 7.28 -13.62 36.11
N ASP A 66 8.37 -14.03 36.75
CA ASP A 66 9.25 -13.23 37.61
C ASP A 66 10.06 -12.22 36.76
N LEU A 67 9.93 -10.93 37.07
CA LEU A 67 10.41 -9.78 36.28
C LEU A 67 11.92 -9.49 36.41
N LYS A 68 12.72 -10.42 36.93
CA LYS A 68 14.15 -10.21 37.22
C LYS A 68 15.15 -10.65 36.13
N SER A 69 14.72 -11.06 34.94
CA SER A 69 15.63 -11.56 33.88
C SER A 69 15.70 -10.71 32.60
N LEU A 70 15.48 -9.40 32.68
CA LEU A 70 15.74 -8.53 31.52
C LEU A 70 17.27 -8.31 31.35
N PRO A 71 17.85 -8.54 30.16
CA PRO A 71 19.27 -8.30 29.92
C PRO A 71 19.59 -6.79 29.94
N PRO A 72 20.82 -6.40 30.35
CA PRO A 72 21.19 -5.00 30.48
C PRO A 72 21.31 -4.31 29.10
N PRO A 73 21.09 -2.97 29.04
CA PRO A 73 21.11 -2.21 27.80
C PRO A 73 22.56 -1.96 27.37
N ASN A 74 23.14 -2.91 26.67
CA ASN A 74 24.30 -2.73 25.80
C ASN A 74 24.39 -3.95 24.89
N GLN A 75 23.56 -3.96 23.85
CA GLN A 75 23.89 -4.68 22.63
C GLN A 75 24.14 -3.62 21.57
N GLU A 76 25.41 -3.54 21.17
CA GLU A 76 25.85 -2.81 19.99
C GLU A 76 24.89 -3.10 18.84
N VAL A 77 24.29 -2.03 18.32
CA VAL A 77 23.42 -2.09 17.15
C VAL A 77 24.28 -2.51 15.97
N LYS A 78 24.32 -3.81 15.69
CA LYS A 78 24.79 -4.30 14.39
C LYS A 78 23.98 -3.58 13.32
N ASN A 79 24.70 -2.95 12.39
CA ASN A 79 24.17 -2.31 11.19
C ASN A 79 23.12 -3.23 10.53
N VAL A 80 21.85 -2.90 10.68
CA VAL A 80 20.78 -3.50 9.87
C VAL A 80 20.78 -2.75 8.55
N GLU A 81 21.42 -3.40 7.57
CA GLU A 81 21.60 -2.94 6.19
C GLU A 81 20.26 -2.65 5.49
N ILE A 82 20.30 -1.73 4.53
CA ILE A 82 19.31 -1.46 3.44
C ILE A 82 18.92 -2.74 2.65
N SER A 83 19.50 -3.88 2.99
CA SER A 83 19.37 -5.14 2.30
C SER A 83 18.20 -6.02 2.75
N SER A 84 17.35 -5.63 3.72
CA SER A 84 16.28 -6.53 4.20
C SER A 84 15.20 -6.83 3.16
N LEU A 85 14.66 -5.81 2.48
CA LEU A 85 13.53 -5.99 1.55
C LEU A 85 13.95 -6.74 0.30
N THR A 86 14.99 -6.28 -0.39
CA THR A 86 15.47 -6.91 -1.63
C THR A 86 15.98 -8.33 -1.40
N LYS A 87 16.67 -8.61 -0.27
CA LYS A 87 17.04 -9.99 0.10
C LYS A 87 15.80 -10.85 0.35
N SER A 88 14.82 -10.35 1.11
CA SER A 88 13.57 -11.09 1.39
C SER A 88 12.80 -11.41 0.10
N LEU A 89 12.72 -10.44 -0.82
CA LEU A 89 12.07 -10.64 -2.11
C LEU A 89 12.84 -11.62 -3.00
N SER A 90 14.18 -11.54 -3.05
CA SER A 90 15.01 -12.41 -3.88
C SER A 90 14.87 -13.91 -3.55
N GLY A 91 14.52 -14.25 -2.29
CA GLY A 91 14.28 -15.63 -1.88
C GLY A 91 12.93 -16.21 -2.37
N ILE A 92 12.03 -15.38 -2.90
CA ILE A 92 10.69 -15.79 -3.36
C ILE A 92 10.50 -15.51 -4.85
N LEU A 93 11.06 -14.41 -5.36
CA LEU A 93 10.88 -14.04 -6.74
C LEU A 93 11.66 -14.98 -7.67
N PRO A 94 11.06 -15.38 -8.81
CA PRO A 94 11.78 -16.16 -9.82
C PRO A 94 12.87 -15.33 -10.49
N ASP A 95 13.94 -15.99 -10.91
CA ASP A 95 15.08 -15.38 -11.62
C ASP A 95 14.67 -14.63 -12.89
N ARG A 96 13.62 -15.12 -13.56
CA ARG A 96 13.03 -14.50 -14.75
C ARG A 96 11.64 -14.00 -14.44
N VAL A 97 11.31 -12.82 -14.98
CA VAL A 97 9.98 -12.23 -14.84
C VAL A 97 8.93 -13.16 -15.45
N ARG A 98 7.99 -13.58 -14.61
CA ARG A 98 6.80 -14.35 -14.94
C ARG A 98 5.68 -14.00 -13.94
N PRO A 99 4.41 -14.30 -14.25
CA PRO A 99 3.36 -14.27 -13.25
C PRO A 99 3.73 -15.08 -12.01
N LEU A 100 3.44 -14.50 -10.85
CA LEU A 100 3.61 -15.16 -9.57
C LEU A 100 2.45 -16.14 -9.36
N THR A 101 2.74 -17.23 -8.65
CA THR A 101 1.72 -18.13 -8.11
C THR A 101 1.02 -17.48 -6.92
N HIS A 102 -0.18 -17.94 -6.57
CA HIS A 102 -0.91 -17.43 -5.41
C HIS A 102 -0.10 -17.48 -4.12
N ASP A 103 0.66 -18.55 -3.89
CA ASP A 103 1.50 -18.71 -2.70
C ASP A 103 2.68 -17.73 -2.69
N GLU A 104 3.29 -17.47 -3.85
CA GLU A 104 4.32 -16.45 -4.00
C GLU A 104 3.75 -15.06 -3.72
N GLU A 105 2.58 -14.74 -4.29
CA GLU A 105 1.88 -13.47 -4.04
C GLU A 105 1.59 -13.27 -2.56
N LYS A 106 1.09 -14.30 -1.86
CA LYS A 106 0.79 -14.20 -0.43
C LYS A 106 2.03 -13.97 0.42
N LYS A 107 3.16 -14.59 0.08
CA LYS A 107 4.44 -14.33 0.75
C LYS A 107 4.93 -12.92 0.48
N VAL A 108 4.79 -12.43 -0.75
CA VAL A 108 5.15 -11.06 -1.12
C VAL A 108 4.26 -10.04 -0.38
N GLU A 109 2.94 -10.25 -0.30
CA GLU A 109 2.03 -9.40 0.49
C GLU A 109 2.52 -9.24 1.94
N GLN A 110 2.93 -10.35 2.57
CA GLN A 110 3.46 -10.34 3.95
C GLN A 110 4.77 -9.56 4.05
N ILE A 111 5.70 -9.75 3.10
CA ILE A 111 6.97 -9.04 3.08
C ILE A 111 6.76 -7.54 2.90
N LEU A 112 5.89 -7.14 1.97
CA LEU A 112 5.58 -5.73 1.72
C LEU A 112 4.94 -5.09 2.95
N GLN A 113 3.96 -5.76 3.58
CA GLN A 113 3.35 -5.28 4.82
C GLN A 113 4.39 -5.11 5.93
N ASN A 114 5.27 -6.10 6.13
CA ASN A 114 6.22 -6.10 7.24
C ASN A 114 7.35 -5.06 7.07
N ASN A 115 7.77 -4.79 5.83
CA ASN A 115 8.89 -3.87 5.56
C ASN A 115 8.43 -2.44 5.28
N LEU A 116 7.25 -2.25 4.67
CA LEU A 116 6.76 -0.94 4.22
C LEU A 116 5.61 -0.41 5.07
N ASN A 117 5.02 -1.24 5.94
CA ASN A 117 3.81 -0.91 6.68
C ASN A 117 2.62 -0.51 5.77
N ILE A 118 2.59 -1.04 4.54
CA ILE A 118 1.52 -0.82 3.57
C ILE A 118 0.81 -2.15 3.33
N LYS A 119 -0.52 -2.14 3.46
CA LYS A 119 -1.38 -3.30 3.17
C LYS A 119 -1.50 -3.49 1.66
N ALA A 120 -0.48 -4.10 1.07
CA ALA A 120 -0.46 -4.46 -0.33
C ALA A 120 -1.18 -5.80 -0.56
N LYS A 121 -2.00 -5.88 -1.61
CA LYS A 121 -2.82 -7.05 -1.97
C LYS A 121 -2.69 -7.39 -3.44
N ALA A 122 -2.47 -8.66 -3.77
CA ALA A 122 -2.53 -9.12 -5.15
C ALA A 122 -3.96 -9.07 -5.68
N THR A 123 -4.90 -9.49 -4.84
CA THR A 123 -6.34 -9.45 -5.11
C THR A 123 -7.04 -8.53 -4.13
N LEU A 124 -7.80 -7.57 -4.63
CA LEU A 124 -8.57 -6.62 -3.82
C LEU A 124 -10.01 -6.58 -4.32
N GLU A 125 -10.98 -6.72 -3.42
CA GLU A 125 -12.42 -6.66 -3.75
C GLU A 125 -12.88 -7.63 -4.86
N GLY A 126 -12.13 -8.71 -5.10
CA GLY A 126 -12.42 -9.69 -6.14
C GLY A 126 -11.70 -9.45 -7.48
N GLU A 127 -10.95 -8.36 -7.61
CA GLU A 127 -10.17 -8.04 -8.81
C GLU A 127 -8.67 -8.32 -8.62
N HIS A 128 -7.99 -8.67 -9.72
CA HIS A 128 -6.57 -9.05 -9.76
C HIS A 128 -5.95 -8.55 -11.08
N LEU A 129 -4.67 -8.17 -11.06
CA LEU A 129 -3.94 -7.73 -12.27
C LEU A 129 -3.50 -8.95 -13.11
N ASN A 130 -3.36 -8.82 -14.43
CA ASN A 130 -2.87 -9.95 -15.27
C ASN A 130 -1.55 -10.56 -14.78
N THR A 131 -0.72 -9.76 -14.10
CA THR A 131 0.43 -10.21 -13.32
C THR A 131 0.69 -9.21 -12.19
N THR A 132 1.29 -9.66 -11.10
CA THR A 132 1.81 -8.82 -10.00
C THR A 132 3.34 -8.68 -10.05
N TYR A 133 4.03 -9.47 -10.89
CA TYR A 133 5.47 -9.33 -11.17
C TYR A 133 5.68 -9.17 -12.67
N GLY A 134 6.26 -8.05 -13.07
CA GLY A 134 6.29 -7.65 -14.47
C GLY A 134 7.38 -6.64 -14.78
N ILE A 135 7.34 -6.19 -16.02
CA ILE A 135 8.24 -5.14 -16.50
C ILE A 135 7.48 -3.82 -16.58
N ILE A 136 7.95 -2.81 -15.86
CA ILE A 136 7.50 -1.42 -16.02
C ILE A 136 8.31 -0.74 -17.11
N GLY A 137 7.71 0.21 -17.81
CA GLY A 137 8.42 1.16 -18.66
C GLY A 137 7.98 2.60 -18.43
N ALA A 138 8.78 3.52 -18.93
CA ALA A 138 8.45 4.93 -18.90
C ALA A 138 7.32 5.25 -19.86
N GLU A 139 6.39 6.05 -19.37
CA GLU A 139 5.26 6.62 -20.08
C GLU A 139 5.37 8.15 -20.07
N GLN A 140 4.57 8.82 -20.91
CA GLN A 140 4.58 10.28 -21.06
C GLN A 140 3.56 10.93 -20.12
N HIS A 141 3.61 12.24 -19.89
CA HIS A 141 2.58 12.91 -19.10
C HIS A 141 1.19 12.78 -19.74
N LEU A 142 0.16 12.61 -18.91
CA LEU A 142 -1.22 12.53 -19.36
C LEU A 142 -1.87 13.91 -19.27
N ALA A 143 -2.69 14.27 -20.26
CA ALA A 143 -3.35 15.57 -20.25
C ALA A 143 -4.36 15.65 -19.08
N ARG A 144 -4.17 16.62 -18.18
CA ARG A 144 -5.02 16.82 -17.00
C ARG A 144 -6.33 17.52 -17.35
N PHE A 145 -6.34 18.41 -18.35
CA PHE A 145 -7.51 19.15 -18.80
C PHE A 145 -7.40 19.57 -20.30
N PRO A 146 -8.47 20.04 -20.95
CA PRO A 146 -8.39 20.54 -22.33
C PRO A 146 -7.44 21.75 -22.46
N GLY A 147 -6.46 21.67 -23.35
CA GLY A 147 -5.44 22.71 -23.54
C GLY A 147 -4.24 22.61 -22.60
N ASP A 148 -4.11 21.50 -21.87
CA ASP A 148 -2.95 21.20 -21.05
C ASP A 148 -1.66 21.03 -21.89
N SER A 149 -0.51 21.23 -21.27
CA SER A 149 0.80 21.19 -21.92
C SER A 149 1.89 20.82 -20.92
N THR A 150 3.01 20.26 -21.40
CA THR A 150 4.15 19.85 -20.56
C THR A 150 4.61 20.92 -19.57
N ASN A 151 4.45 22.21 -19.89
CA ASN A 151 4.87 23.31 -19.02
C ASN A 151 4.14 23.34 -17.66
N TYR A 152 3.02 22.61 -17.53
CA TYR A 152 2.27 22.48 -16.29
C TYR A 152 2.64 21.24 -15.47
N HIS A 153 3.55 20.38 -15.96
CA HIS A 153 3.92 19.10 -15.36
C HIS A 153 5.27 19.15 -14.62
N GLY A 154 5.53 20.22 -13.88
CA GLY A 154 6.74 20.36 -13.08
C GLY A 154 7.91 20.97 -13.85
N GLN A 155 9.13 20.53 -13.53
CA GLN A 155 10.37 21.15 -14.02
C GLN A 155 11.47 20.11 -14.25
N GLY A 156 12.44 20.47 -15.08
CA GLY A 156 13.68 19.72 -15.23
C GLY A 156 13.53 18.48 -16.12
N ILE A 157 14.14 17.38 -15.70
CA ILE A 157 14.35 16.20 -16.56
C ILE A 157 13.04 15.47 -16.92
N ILE A 158 12.07 15.48 -16.02
CA ILE A 158 10.76 14.81 -16.22
C ILE A 158 10.01 15.36 -17.44
N LEU A 159 10.17 16.64 -17.76
CA LEU A 159 9.53 17.28 -18.91
C LEU A 159 10.02 16.74 -20.26
N ARG A 160 11.19 16.07 -20.31
CA ARG A 160 11.74 15.50 -21.55
C ARG A 160 10.92 14.31 -22.06
N GLU A 161 10.10 13.69 -21.21
CA GLU A 161 9.24 12.57 -21.63
C GLU A 161 8.04 13.05 -22.48
N GLY A 162 7.71 14.34 -22.43
CA GLY A 162 6.64 14.94 -23.24
C GLY A 162 5.22 14.62 -22.75
N MET A 163 4.22 15.02 -23.54
CA MET A 163 2.81 14.64 -23.36
C MET A 163 2.48 13.42 -24.21
N ALA A 164 1.63 12.54 -23.68
CA ALA A 164 0.99 11.50 -24.46
C ALA A 164 0.16 12.12 -25.60
N PRO A 165 0.18 11.54 -26.82
CA PRO A 165 -0.59 12.07 -27.94
C PRO A 165 -2.11 11.85 -27.78
N GLY A 166 -2.52 10.92 -26.93
CA GLY A 166 -3.92 10.62 -26.60
C GLY A 166 -4.25 10.96 -25.15
N LEU A 167 -5.53 10.87 -24.78
CA LEU A 167 -6.02 11.21 -23.44
C LEU A 167 -5.97 10.03 -22.44
N GLY A 168 -5.35 8.92 -22.82
CA GLY A 168 -5.44 7.67 -22.07
C GLY A 168 -6.86 7.11 -21.98
N ALA A 169 -7.03 6.08 -21.16
CA ALA A 169 -8.26 5.30 -21.02
C ALA A 169 -9.38 6.04 -20.29
N TRP A 170 -9.05 7.05 -19.49
CA TRP A 170 -10.01 7.79 -18.65
C TRP A 170 -10.22 9.23 -19.07
N GLY A 171 -9.59 9.67 -20.16
CA GLY A 171 -9.71 11.04 -20.65
C GLY A 171 -8.99 12.03 -19.74
N TYR A 172 -9.45 13.28 -19.77
CA TYR A 172 -8.94 14.32 -18.88
C TYR A 172 -9.25 14.02 -17.40
N PHE A 173 -8.34 14.44 -16.53
CA PHE A 173 -8.51 14.37 -15.08
C PHE A 173 -9.57 15.37 -14.59
N ALA A 174 -9.62 16.56 -15.21
CA ALA A 174 -10.58 17.64 -14.95
C ALA A 174 -11.23 18.13 -16.25
N SER A 175 -12.45 18.67 -16.15
CA SER A 175 -13.15 19.20 -17.34
C SER A 175 -12.57 20.52 -17.85
N SER A 176 -11.81 21.25 -17.02
CA SER A 176 -11.14 22.50 -17.37
C SER A 176 -10.00 22.76 -16.38
N LYS A 177 -9.15 23.74 -16.68
CA LYS A 177 -8.05 24.17 -15.80
C LYS A 177 -8.54 24.66 -14.45
N GLU A 178 -9.68 25.36 -14.42
CA GLU A 178 -10.27 25.93 -13.20
C GLU A 178 -10.83 24.85 -12.26
N LYS A 179 -11.15 23.66 -12.80
CA LYS A 179 -11.62 22.52 -12.00
C LYS A 179 -10.50 21.54 -11.66
N LEU A 180 -9.26 21.82 -12.05
CA LEU A 180 -8.12 21.01 -11.68
C LEU A 180 -7.82 21.24 -10.19
N THR A 181 -7.82 20.17 -9.41
CA THR A 181 -7.48 20.19 -7.99
C THR A 181 -6.07 19.65 -7.79
N GLN A 182 -5.45 19.99 -6.66
CA GLN A 182 -4.15 19.44 -6.28
C GLN A 182 -4.17 17.90 -6.20
N ASP A 183 -5.29 17.32 -5.77
CA ASP A 183 -5.49 15.88 -5.77
C ASP A 183 -5.40 15.29 -7.19
N LEU A 184 -6.05 15.91 -8.18
CA LEU A 184 -5.96 15.47 -9.58
C LEU A 184 -4.56 15.66 -10.19
N GLU A 185 -3.84 16.72 -9.78
CA GLU A 185 -2.43 16.91 -10.16
C GLU A 185 -1.54 15.81 -9.60
N GLU A 186 -1.69 15.46 -8.32
CA GLU A 186 -0.90 14.40 -7.69
C GLU A 186 -1.25 13.01 -8.27
N LYS A 187 -2.50 12.79 -8.68
CA LYS A 187 -2.90 11.57 -9.40
C LYS A 187 -2.18 11.40 -10.72
N GLU A 188 -2.07 12.46 -11.52
CA GLU A 188 -1.32 12.39 -12.78
C GLU A 188 0.19 12.30 -12.51
N LYS A 189 0.71 13.11 -11.59
CA LYS A 189 2.12 13.06 -11.23
C LYS A 189 2.55 11.67 -10.77
N TRP A 190 1.73 10.98 -9.98
CA TRP A 190 2.00 9.63 -9.50
C TRP A 190 1.07 8.60 -10.12
N TYR A 191 0.96 8.59 -11.45
CA TYR A 191 0.15 7.58 -12.12
C TYR A 191 0.90 6.28 -12.45
N ALA A 192 0.14 5.20 -12.46
CA ALA A 192 0.50 3.91 -13.01
C ALA A 192 -0.37 3.55 -14.21
N VAL A 193 0.17 2.74 -15.12
CA VAL A 193 -0.57 2.13 -16.22
C VAL A 193 -0.59 0.63 -16.01
N VAL A 194 -1.78 0.03 -16.11
CA VAL A 194 -1.95 -1.42 -16.02
C VAL A 194 -2.77 -1.94 -17.20
N GLN A 195 -2.52 -3.20 -17.55
CA GLN A 195 -3.03 -3.86 -18.76
C GLN A 195 -4.52 -4.24 -18.68
N THR A 196 -5.41 -3.32 -18.30
CA THR A 196 -6.83 -3.63 -18.07
C THR A 196 -7.52 -4.21 -19.31
N LEU A 197 -7.11 -3.79 -20.52
CA LEU A 197 -7.65 -4.29 -21.79
C LEU A 197 -7.39 -5.79 -22.05
N TYR A 198 -6.51 -6.42 -21.27
CA TYR A 198 -6.19 -7.85 -21.37
C TYR A 198 -6.79 -8.68 -20.22
N LEU A 199 -7.58 -8.08 -19.32
CA LEU A 199 -8.30 -8.81 -18.30
C LEU A 199 -9.32 -9.75 -18.95
N GLU A 200 -9.42 -10.99 -18.48
CA GLU A 200 -10.29 -12.03 -19.07
C GLU A 200 -11.78 -11.63 -19.15
N SER A 201 -12.22 -10.78 -18.22
CA SER A 201 -13.59 -10.29 -18.14
C SER A 201 -13.77 -8.87 -18.68
N TRP A 202 -12.73 -8.24 -19.25
CA TRP A 202 -12.77 -6.85 -19.74
C TRP A 202 -13.96 -6.59 -20.66
N ASN A 203 -14.12 -7.38 -21.72
CA ASN A 203 -15.20 -7.20 -22.69
C ASN A 203 -16.60 -7.48 -22.12
N ARG A 204 -16.71 -8.23 -21.01
CA ARG A 204 -17.98 -8.61 -20.38
C ARG A 204 -18.40 -7.65 -19.28
N ARG A 205 -17.43 -7.07 -18.57
CA ARG A 205 -17.62 -6.21 -17.40
C ARG A 205 -16.99 -4.82 -17.58
N PHE A 206 -16.83 -4.38 -18.82
CA PHE A 206 -16.07 -3.17 -19.17
C PHE A 206 -16.45 -1.94 -18.33
N PRO A 207 -17.72 -1.54 -18.18
CA PRO A 207 -18.06 -0.35 -17.41
C PRO A 207 -17.62 -0.46 -15.94
N TYR A 208 -17.89 -1.62 -15.31
CA TYR A 208 -17.51 -1.88 -13.93
C TYR A 208 -15.99 -1.87 -13.76
N LEU A 209 -15.26 -2.61 -14.59
CA LEU A 209 -13.81 -2.72 -14.47
C LEU A 209 -13.13 -1.38 -14.74
N ARG A 210 -13.54 -0.66 -15.78
CA ARG A 210 -13.03 0.69 -16.07
C ARG A 210 -13.15 1.60 -14.84
N ASP A 211 -14.31 1.61 -14.18
CA ASP A 211 -14.56 2.49 -13.04
C ASP A 211 -13.87 1.99 -11.77
N TRP A 212 -13.78 0.67 -11.58
CA TRP A 212 -13.12 0.07 -10.41
C TRP A 212 -11.60 0.30 -10.41
N TYR A 213 -10.97 0.20 -11.58
CA TYR A 213 -9.52 0.42 -11.74
C TYR A 213 -9.15 1.91 -11.73
N LYS A 214 -10.07 2.81 -12.13
CA LYS A 214 -9.79 4.25 -12.19
C LYS A 214 -9.36 4.77 -10.83
N TYR A 215 -8.14 5.31 -10.75
CA TYR A 215 -7.55 5.86 -9.52
C TYR A 215 -7.50 4.87 -8.36
N ARG A 216 -7.41 3.57 -8.68
CA ARG A 216 -7.11 2.58 -7.66
C ARG A 216 -5.63 2.68 -7.31
N LYS A 217 -5.32 2.82 -6.03
CA LYS A 217 -3.94 2.85 -5.55
C LYS A 217 -3.26 1.51 -5.76
N VAL A 218 -2.05 1.57 -6.28
CA VAL A 218 -1.12 0.46 -6.40
C VAL A 218 0.21 0.82 -5.77
N LEU A 219 0.83 -0.15 -5.14
CA LEU A 219 2.21 -0.10 -4.68
C LEU A 219 3.09 -0.70 -5.77
N ILE A 220 4.05 0.08 -6.26
CA ILE A 220 5.05 -0.34 -7.23
C ILE A 220 6.39 -0.44 -6.51
N VAL A 221 7.04 -1.60 -6.58
CA VAL A 221 8.35 -1.83 -5.97
C VAL A 221 9.36 -2.29 -7.02
N ASN A 222 10.45 -1.55 -7.18
CA ASN A 222 11.56 -1.96 -8.01
C ASN A 222 12.32 -3.11 -7.34
N THR A 223 12.34 -4.28 -8.00
CA THR A 223 12.87 -5.50 -7.39
C THR A 223 14.40 -5.52 -7.27
N LYS A 224 15.11 -4.60 -7.95
CA LYS A 224 16.57 -4.53 -7.92
C LYS A 224 17.10 -3.67 -6.78
N ASN A 225 16.47 -2.53 -6.51
CA ASN A 225 16.94 -1.57 -5.50
C ASN A 225 15.99 -1.40 -4.31
N GLY A 226 14.76 -1.94 -4.39
CA GLY A 226 13.75 -1.83 -3.35
C GLY A 226 12.98 -0.51 -3.35
N ASN A 227 13.28 0.46 -4.22
CA ASN A 227 12.54 1.72 -4.25
C ASN A 227 11.05 1.43 -4.48
N ALA A 228 10.21 2.06 -3.66
CA ALA A 228 8.78 1.80 -3.62
C ALA A 228 7.98 3.10 -3.77
N VAL A 229 6.90 3.06 -4.54
CA VAL A 229 6.02 4.21 -4.81
C VAL A 229 4.56 3.75 -4.73
N VAL A 230 3.73 4.56 -4.09
CA VAL A 230 2.27 4.45 -4.20
C VAL A 230 1.82 5.32 -5.36
N ALA A 231 1.09 4.74 -6.31
CA ALA A 231 0.63 5.41 -7.51
C ALA A 231 -0.85 5.09 -7.75
N ASP A 232 -1.56 5.97 -8.45
CA ASP A 232 -2.93 5.73 -8.89
C ASP A 232 -2.94 5.17 -10.29
N VAL A 233 -3.73 4.13 -10.55
CA VAL A 233 -3.92 3.68 -11.93
C VAL A 233 -4.68 4.78 -12.69
N ALA A 234 -4.01 5.43 -13.65
CA ALA A 234 -4.58 6.53 -14.45
C ALA A 234 -4.47 6.34 -15.98
N ASP A 235 -4.00 5.18 -16.47
CA ASP A 235 -4.23 4.75 -17.84
C ASP A 235 -4.34 3.21 -17.99
N SER A 236 -4.80 2.74 -19.16
CA SER A 236 -4.82 1.34 -19.58
C SER A 236 -3.75 1.06 -20.63
N GLY A 237 -3.00 -0.02 -20.43
CA GLY A 237 -1.87 -0.40 -21.27
C GLY A 237 -0.71 -0.92 -20.41
N PRO A 238 0.53 -0.93 -20.92
CA PRO A 238 0.92 -0.77 -22.32
C PRO A 238 0.47 -1.97 -23.17
N ALA A 239 0.51 -1.86 -24.49
CA ALA A 239 0.14 -2.96 -25.38
C ALA A 239 1.07 -4.18 -25.19
N ALA A 240 0.51 -5.39 -25.23
CA ALA A 240 1.22 -6.64 -24.92
C ALA A 240 2.47 -6.86 -25.80
N TRP A 241 2.43 -6.41 -27.07
CA TRP A 241 3.55 -6.52 -28.01
C TRP A 241 4.79 -5.73 -27.59
N THR A 242 4.66 -4.74 -26.70
CA THR A 242 5.81 -3.96 -26.18
C THR A 242 6.69 -4.78 -25.22
N GLY A 243 6.20 -5.93 -24.74
CA GLY A 243 6.84 -6.74 -23.71
C GLY A 243 6.91 -6.06 -22.34
N LYS A 244 6.20 -4.94 -22.17
CA LYS A 244 5.95 -4.30 -20.88
C LYS A 244 4.60 -4.79 -20.33
N HIS A 245 4.50 -4.83 -19.01
CA HIS A 245 3.28 -5.21 -18.28
C HIS A 245 2.65 -4.00 -17.59
N PHE A 246 3.49 -3.03 -17.23
CA PHE A 246 3.10 -1.82 -16.53
C PHE A 246 3.75 -0.59 -17.18
N GLY A 247 3.16 0.56 -16.92
CA GLY A 247 3.73 1.87 -17.19
C GLY A 247 3.77 2.71 -15.92
N GLY A 248 4.70 3.65 -15.84
CA GLY A 248 4.76 4.64 -14.77
C GLY A 248 4.95 6.03 -15.35
N SER A 249 4.34 7.02 -14.69
CA SER A 249 4.59 8.43 -15.00
C SER A 249 6.08 8.76 -14.97
N PRO A 250 6.51 9.87 -15.59
CA PRO A 250 7.88 10.35 -15.51
C PRO A 250 8.42 10.42 -14.07
N GLU A 251 7.61 10.85 -13.10
CA GLU A 251 7.98 10.94 -11.69
C GLU A 251 8.10 9.56 -11.01
N VAL A 252 7.17 8.64 -11.30
CA VAL A 252 7.25 7.26 -10.81
C VAL A 252 8.55 6.63 -11.29
N MET A 253 8.87 6.76 -12.57
CA MET A 253 10.08 6.15 -13.15
C MET A 253 11.36 6.82 -12.64
N GLN A 254 11.36 8.14 -12.54
CA GLN A 254 12.47 8.91 -11.96
C GLN A 254 12.76 8.47 -10.53
N TYR A 255 11.74 8.25 -9.70
CA TYR A 255 11.95 7.79 -8.33
C TYR A 255 12.39 6.32 -8.27
N LEU A 256 11.79 5.44 -9.07
CA LEU A 256 12.09 4.01 -9.04
C LEU A 256 13.53 3.69 -9.46
N GLY A 257 14.14 4.45 -10.37
CA GLY A 257 15.49 4.15 -10.85
C GLY A 257 16.31 5.31 -11.41
N GLY A 258 15.80 6.55 -11.36
CA GLY A 258 16.50 7.74 -11.84
C GLY A 258 16.33 8.03 -13.34
N GLU A 259 17.00 9.07 -13.81
CA GLU A 259 16.85 9.66 -15.16
C GLU A 259 17.02 8.64 -16.31
N ARG A 260 17.91 7.66 -16.13
CA ARG A 260 18.21 6.65 -17.15
C ARG A 260 17.31 5.41 -17.06
N TYR A 261 16.41 5.35 -16.09
CA TYR A 261 15.56 4.19 -15.88
C TYR A 261 14.34 4.23 -16.80
N LYS A 262 14.46 3.55 -17.95
CA LYS A 262 13.38 3.47 -18.96
C LYS A 262 12.57 2.18 -18.91
N LYS A 263 13.14 1.14 -18.29
CA LYS A 263 12.53 -0.20 -18.20
C LYS A 263 13.15 -0.99 -17.05
N GLY A 264 12.35 -1.76 -16.33
CA GLY A 264 12.86 -2.71 -15.34
C GLY A 264 11.80 -3.56 -14.67
N SER A 265 12.26 -4.53 -13.88
CA SER A 265 11.42 -5.49 -13.16
C SER A 265 10.83 -4.86 -11.90
N VAL A 266 9.50 -4.95 -11.76
CA VAL A 266 8.78 -4.41 -10.61
C VAL A 266 7.72 -5.39 -10.12
N LEU A 267 7.40 -5.27 -8.84
CA LEU A 267 6.17 -5.78 -8.26
C LEU A 267 5.10 -4.68 -8.29
N VAL A 268 3.86 -5.04 -8.63
CA VAL A 268 2.70 -4.14 -8.59
C VAL A 268 1.56 -4.85 -7.86
N PHE A 269 1.14 -4.27 -6.74
CA PHE A 269 0.09 -4.80 -5.86
C PHE A 269 -0.90 -3.69 -5.55
N PHE A 270 -2.18 -4.00 -5.37
CA PHE A 270 -3.15 -3.00 -4.92
C PHE A 270 -2.86 -2.55 -3.50
N VAL A 271 -3.14 -1.29 -3.18
CA VAL A 271 -3.10 -0.78 -1.81
C VAL A 271 -4.50 -0.87 -1.22
N ASP A 272 -4.65 -1.64 -0.15
CA ASP A 272 -5.86 -1.72 0.66
C ASP A 272 -5.94 -0.49 1.59
N ASP A 273 -6.48 0.59 1.05
CA ASP A 273 -6.63 1.90 1.70
C ASP A 273 -8.08 2.41 1.64
N PRO A 274 -9.02 1.75 2.32
CA PRO A 274 -10.45 2.09 2.25
C PRO A 274 -10.76 3.49 2.81
N GLU A 275 -9.88 4.04 3.66
CA GLU A 275 -10.03 5.36 4.27
C GLU A 275 -9.24 6.45 3.52
N ASN A 276 -8.60 6.12 2.39
CA ASN A 276 -7.81 7.03 1.57
C ASN A 276 -6.71 7.79 2.36
N LYS A 277 -6.05 7.11 3.32
CA LYS A 277 -5.04 7.69 4.22
C LYS A 277 -3.61 7.54 3.73
N ILE A 278 -3.34 6.62 2.81
CA ILE A 278 -2.00 6.39 2.28
C ILE A 278 -1.73 7.40 1.16
N PRO A 279 -0.75 8.32 1.30
CA PRO A 279 -0.49 9.31 0.27
C PRO A 279 0.10 8.68 -1.00
N LEU A 280 -0.09 9.36 -2.13
CA LEU A 280 0.62 9.04 -3.36
C LEU A 280 2.10 9.46 -3.25
N GLY A 281 2.94 8.80 -4.04
CA GLY A 281 4.35 9.10 -4.17
C GLY A 281 5.29 8.15 -3.43
N PRO A 282 6.53 8.59 -3.18
CA PRO A 282 7.59 7.80 -2.56
C PRO A 282 7.20 7.16 -1.23
N VAL A 283 7.52 5.87 -1.09
CA VAL A 283 7.45 5.16 0.19
C VAL A 283 8.85 5.13 0.78
N TYR A 284 9.06 5.95 1.80
CA TYR A 284 10.31 5.95 2.55
C TYR A 284 10.20 4.95 3.70
N TYR A 285 11.14 4.03 3.75
CA TYR A 285 11.28 3.02 4.79
C TYR A 285 12.77 2.85 5.10
N ASN A 286 13.11 2.43 6.32
CA ASN A 286 14.49 2.25 6.80
C ASN A 286 15.36 3.51 6.96
N TYR A 287 14.79 4.72 7.01
CA TYR A 287 15.56 5.89 7.44
C TYR A 287 15.58 5.96 8.97
N LYS A 288 16.74 5.70 9.58
CA LYS A 288 16.99 6.16 10.94
C LYS A 288 16.87 7.69 10.95
N GLU A 289 16.06 8.23 11.86
CA GLU A 289 16.27 9.61 12.29
C GLU A 289 17.73 9.69 12.79
N ILE A 290 18.51 10.58 12.19
CA ILE A 290 19.87 10.91 12.62
C ILE A 290 19.78 11.72 13.91
#